data_AF-A0A7C5VBW0-F1
#
_entry.id   AF-A0A7C5VBW0-F1
#
_cell.length_a   1.000
_cell.length_b   1.000
_cell.length_c   1.000
_cell.angle_alpha   90.00
_cell.angle_beta   90.00
_cell.angle_gamma   90.00
#
_symmetry.space_group_name_H-M   'P 1'
#
loop_
_entity.id
_entity.type
_entity.pdbx_description
1 polymer ?
#
loop_
_entity_poly.entity_id
_entity_poly.type
_entity_poly.pdbx_seq_one_letter_code
_entity_poly.pdbx_strand_id
1 'polypeptide(L)'
;MILSVASGKGGTGKTTIATSLALSLDNAQYVDCDVEEPNGHLFLRPDIERQQPVSIPVPRVDEAKCTHCGVCADICEFNALAVFPNVVMVFDNLCHGCGACTELCPEKAIHEVDHEIGVLEFGHAGELGFAHGILNLGEPMATPVIRRLKKEIPPDKTIVLDAPPGTSCPVVETVRTSDYGILVAEPTPFGLNDLQLAVGMLREVGVPHGVIINKSTLGD
;
A
#
# COMPACT_ATOMS: atom_id res chain seq x y z
N MET A 1 0.74 -4.25 -19.49
CA MET A 1 0.67 -2.78 -19.36
C MET A 1 0.07 -2.46 -18.00
N ILE A 2 0.62 -1.49 -17.28
CA ILE A 2 0.17 -1.08 -15.94
C ILE A 2 -0.19 0.40 -15.95
N LEU A 3 -1.47 0.69 -15.72
CA LEU A 3 -2.03 2.02 -15.59
C LEU A 3 -2.36 2.26 -14.11
N SER A 4 -1.85 3.33 -13.51
CA SER A 4 -2.26 3.71 -12.15
C SER A 4 -3.15 4.94 -12.16
N VAL A 5 -4.25 4.87 -11.44
CA VAL A 5 -5.15 5.99 -11.19
C VAL A 5 -4.89 6.50 -9.77
N ALA A 6 -4.53 7.77 -9.65
CA ALA A 6 -4.16 8.40 -8.38
C ALA A 6 -4.80 9.79 -8.24
N SER A 7 -4.77 10.36 -7.04
CA SER A 7 -5.28 11.71 -6.77
C SER A 7 -4.54 12.35 -5.60
N GLY A 8 -4.38 13.67 -5.63
CA GLY A 8 -3.71 14.40 -4.54
C GLY A 8 -4.50 14.45 -3.22
N LYS A 9 -5.79 14.11 -3.23
CA LYS A 9 -6.65 13.99 -2.05
C LYS A 9 -7.74 12.94 -2.26
N GLY A 10 -8.44 12.59 -1.18
CA GLY A 10 -9.65 11.77 -1.22
C GLY A 10 -10.86 12.49 -1.85
N GLY A 11 -11.84 11.72 -2.32
CA GLY A 11 -13.13 12.24 -2.77
C GLY A 11 -13.19 12.80 -4.21
N THR A 12 -12.10 12.74 -4.99
CA THR A 12 -12.08 13.26 -6.38
C THR A 12 -12.76 12.34 -7.41
N GLY A 13 -13.20 11.15 -7.00
CA GLY A 13 -13.81 10.14 -7.89
C GLY A 13 -12.81 9.18 -8.55
N LYS A 14 -11.59 9.09 -8.00
CA LYS A 14 -10.52 8.17 -8.41
C LYS A 14 -11.02 6.73 -8.63
N THR A 15 -11.65 6.10 -7.63
CA THR A 15 -12.18 4.73 -7.72
C THR A 15 -13.20 4.57 -8.84
N THR A 16 -14.08 5.55 -9.01
CA THR A 16 -15.08 5.53 -10.09
C THR A 16 -14.41 5.53 -11.46
N ILE A 17 -13.38 6.37 -11.65
CA ILE A 17 -12.60 6.40 -12.89
C ILE A 17 -11.81 5.09 -13.08
N ALA A 18 -11.16 4.57 -12.03
CA ALA A 18 -10.35 3.36 -12.09
C ALA A 18 -11.19 2.12 -12.45
N THR A 19 -12.34 1.94 -11.80
CA THR A 19 -13.26 0.83 -12.08
C THR A 19 -13.88 0.95 -13.47
N SER A 20 -14.29 2.16 -13.88
CA SER A 20 -14.84 2.38 -15.23
C SER A 20 -13.80 2.14 -16.33
N LEU A 21 -12.55 2.58 -16.10
CA LEU A 21 -11.43 2.33 -17.01
C LEU A 21 -11.17 0.82 -17.13
N ALA A 22 -11.11 0.10 -16.01
CA ALA A 22 -10.89 -1.34 -16.00
C ALA A 22 -11.99 -2.10 -16.77
N LEU A 23 -13.26 -1.73 -16.57
CA LEU A 23 -14.40 -2.32 -17.29
C LEU A 23 -14.42 -2.00 -18.80
N SER A 24 -13.76 -0.93 -19.22
CA SER A 24 -13.70 -0.50 -20.63
C SER A 24 -12.55 -1.15 -21.41
N LEU A 25 -11.71 -1.95 -20.74
CA LEU A 25 -10.53 -2.58 -21.31
C LEU A 25 -10.72 -4.09 -21.45
N ASP A 26 -10.30 -4.63 -22.58
CA ASP A 26 -10.26 -6.08 -22.78
C ASP A 26 -9.08 -6.70 -22.02
N ASN A 27 -9.28 -7.93 -21.50
CA ASN A 27 -8.25 -8.70 -20.79
C ASN A 27 -7.57 -7.87 -19.67
N ALA A 28 -8.39 -7.23 -18.84
CA ALA A 28 -7.94 -6.35 -17.77
C ALA A 28 -8.04 -7.00 -16.38
N GLN A 29 -7.28 -6.45 -15.45
CA GLN A 29 -7.44 -6.70 -14.02
C GLN A 29 -7.43 -5.37 -13.27
N TYR A 30 -8.47 -5.15 -12.47
CA TYR A 30 -8.53 -4.07 -11.50
C TYR A 30 -7.83 -4.51 -10.21
N VAL A 31 -7.01 -3.63 -9.65
CA VAL A 31 -6.29 -3.86 -8.41
C VAL A 31 -6.51 -2.67 -7.48
N ASP A 32 -7.23 -2.88 -6.37
CA ASP A 32 -7.42 -1.86 -5.35
C ASP A 32 -6.20 -1.82 -4.41
N CYS A 33 -5.38 -0.77 -4.55
CA CYS A 33 -4.21 -0.55 -3.71
C CYS A 33 -4.51 0.37 -2.52
N ASP A 34 -5.75 0.86 -2.37
CA ASP A 34 -6.18 1.59 -1.18
C ASP A 34 -6.52 0.61 -0.06
N VAL A 35 -5.49 -0.04 0.48
CA VAL A 35 -5.65 -1.20 1.38
C VAL A 35 -6.19 -0.86 2.77
N GLU A 36 -6.19 0.42 3.14
CA GLU A 36 -6.74 0.90 4.41
C GLU A 36 -8.27 1.01 4.33
N GLU A 37 -8.79 1.52 3.21
CA GLU A 37 -10.22 1.72 2.97
C GLU A 37 -10.64 1.23 1.57
N PRO A 38 -10.42 -0.06 1.24
CA PRO A 38 -10.64 -0.58 -0.11
C PRO A 38 -12.13 -0.51 -0.43
N ASN A 39 -12.45 0.00 -1.62
CA ASN A 39 -13.82 0.30 -2.01
C ASN A 39 -14.16 -0.08 -3.46
N GLY A 40 -13.20 -0.55 -4.25
CA GLY A 40 -13.44 -1.02 -5.62
C GLY A 40 -14.44 -2.17 -5.69
N HIS A 41 -14.45 -3.07 -4.69
CA HIS A 41 -15.39 -4.18 -4.59
C HIS A 41 -16.86 -3.73 -4.52
N LEU A 42 -17.15 -2.53 -4.01
CA LEU A 42 -18.51 -1.96 -3.95
C LEU A 42 -19.05 -1.63 -5.35
N PHE A 43 -18.16 -1.24 -6.27
CA PHE A 43 -18.51 -0.92 -7.66
C PHE A 43 -18.57 -2.18 -8.52
N LEU A 44 -17.58 -3.07 -8.38
CA LEU A 44 -17.38 -4.22 -9.27
C LEU A 44 -18.14 -5.47 -8.83
N ARG A 45 -18.44 -5.61 -7.53
CA ARG A 45 -19.10 -6.78 -6.92
C ARG A 45 -18.49 -8.11 -7.39
N PRO A 46 -17.17 -8.31 -7.20
CA PRO A 46 -16.49 -9.50 -7.66
C PRO A 46 -16.91 -10.74 -6.86
N ASP A 47 -16.87 -11.89 -7.51
CA ASP A 47 -16.87 -13.19 -6.84
C ASP A 47 -15.45 -13.47 -6.34
N ILE A 48 -15.25 -13.48 -5.02
CA ILE A 48 -13.95 -13.74 -4.39
C ILE A 48 -13.68 -15.25 -4.37
N GLU A 49 -12.55 -15.66 -4.92
CA GLU A 49 -12.19 -17.07 -5.13
C GLU A 49 -10.99 -17.51 -4.28
N ARG A 50 -10.08 -16.57 -3.97
CA ARG A 50 -8.84 -16.85 -3.26
C ARG A 50 -8.54 -15.74 -2.25
N GLN A 51 -8.10 -16.14 -1.06
CA GLN A 51 -7.58 -15.24 -0.03
C GLN A 51 -6.19 -15.69 0.40
N GLN A 52 -5.31 -14.73 0.72
CA GLN A 52 -3.96 -15.00 1.20
C GLN A 52 -3.55 -14.00 2.28
N PRO A 53 -3.03 -14.45 3.44
CA PRO A 53 -2.52 -13.53 4.46
C PRO A 53 -1.23 -12.83 3.99
N VAL A 54 -1.02 -11.61 4.50
CA VAL A 54 0.21 -10.84 4.36
C VAL A 54 0.81 -10.64 5.73
N SER A 55 2.08 -10.98 5.87
CA SER A 55 2.81 -10.86 7.13
C SER A 55 4.14 -10.15 6.94
N ILE A 56 4.61 -9.52 8.01
CA ILE A 56 5.97 -8.97 8.12
C ILE A 56 6.72 -9.70 9.24
N PRO A 57 8.05 -9.81 9.14
CA PRO A 57 8.84 -10.35 10.24
C PRO A 57 8.88 -9.35 11.39
N VAL A 58 8.58 -9.79 12.61
CA VAL A 58 8.73 -9.00 13.84
C VAL A 58 9.67 -9.69 14.82
N PRO A 59 10.47 -8.94 15.60
CA PRO A 59 11.47 -9.53 16.47
C PRO A 59 10.84 -10.18 17.72
N ARG A 60 11.47 -11.25 18.18
CA ARG A 60 11.24 -11.90 19.47
C ARG A 60 12.57 -12.12 20.15
N VAL A 61 12.62 -11.80 21.44
CA VAL A 61 13.85 -11.83 22.23
C VAL A 61 13.93 -13.13 23.01
N ASP A 62 15.05 -13.83 22.86
CA ASP A 62 15.45 -14.98 23.67
C ASP A 62 16.11 -14.46 24.95
N GLU A 63 15.32 -14.35 26.03
CA GLU A 63 15.77 -13.85 27.33
C GLU A 63 16.86 -14.71 27.96
N ALA A 64 17.08 -15.95 27.52
CA ALA A 64 18.19 -16.78 28.00
C ALA A 64 19.54 -16.34 27.43
N LYS A 65 19.56 -15.61 26.32
CA LYS A 65 20.77 -15.08 25.66
C LYS A 65 20.91 -13.57 25.79
N CYS A 66 19.80 -12.86 25.99
CA CYS A 66 19.80 -11.41 26.03
C CYS A 66 20.60 -10.90 27.24
N THR A 67 21.50 -9.96 27.00
CA THR A 67 22.26 -9.25 28.04
C THR A 67 21.68 -7.86 28.34
N HIS A 68 20.53 -7.51 27.77
CA HIS A 68 19.86 -6.21 27.89
C HIS A 68 20.77 -5.02 27.52
N CYS A 69 21.69 -5.22 26.58
CA CYS A 69 22.74 -4.25 26.21
C CYS A 69 22.24 -2.98 25.51
N GLY A 70 20.99 -2.93 25.04
CA GLY A 70 20.40 -1.73 24.43
C GLY A 70 20.54 -1.60 22.91
N VAL A 71 21.50 -2.29 22.28
CA VAL A 71 21.82 -2.11 20.85
C VAL A 71 20.60 -2.20 19.93
N CYS A 72 19.68 -3.13 20.19
CA CYS A 72 18.47 -3.29 19.37
C CYS A 72 17.48 -2.12 19.47
N ALA A 73 17.40 -1.44 20.61
CA ALA A 73 16.58 -0.25 20.77
C ALA A 73 17.26 0.98 20.16
N ASP A 74 18.58 1.11 20.32
CA ASP A 74 19.37 2.25 19.80
C ASP A 74 19.32 2.36 18.27
N ILE A 75 19.33 1.22 17.57
CA ILE A 75 19.27 1.17 16.10
C ILE A 75 17.84 1.26 15.55
N CYS A 76 16.82 1.18 16.41
CA CYS A 76 15.44 1.14 15.97
C CYS A 76 14.88 2.55 15.74
N GLU A 77 14.93 3.01 14.49
CA GLU A 77 14.37 4.31 14.08
C GLU A 77 12.87 4.48 14.42
N PHE A 78 12.15 3.38 14.62
CA PHE A 78 10.72 3.36 14.91
C PHE A 78 10.39 3.18 16.39
N ASN A 79 11.39 3.05 17.26
CA ASN A 79 11.24 2.81 18.70
C ASN A 79 10.34 1.59 19.02
N ALA A 80 10.42 0.54 18.19
CA ALA A 80 9.65 -0.69 18.35
C ALA A 80 10.18 -1.60 19.48
N LEU A 81 11.35 -1.30 20.04
CA LEU A 81 11.94 -2.04 21.16
C LEU A 81 12.28 -1.09 22.30
N ALA A 82 11.92 -1.47 23.53
CA ALA A 82 12.28 -0.75 24.74
C ALA A 82 12.99 -1.70 25.72
N VAL A 83 14.19 -1.32 26.16
CA VAL A 83 15.02 -2.15 27.06
C VAL A 83 14.86 -1.68 28.49
N PHE A 84 14.49 -2.60 29.37
CA PHE A 84 14.41 -2.44 30.81
C PHE A 84 15.46 -3.35 31.49
N PRO A 85 15.76 -3.16 32.79
CA PRO A 85 16.84 -3.89 33.45
C PRO A 85 16.78 -5.42 33.35
N ASN A 86 15.59 -6.01 33.15
CA ASN A 86 15.40 -7.47 33.11
C ASN A 86 14.54 -7.95 31.93
N VAL A 87 14.18 -7.07 30.99
CA VAL A 87 13.30 -7.45 29.87
C VAL A 87 13.47 -6.49 28.69
N VAL A 88 13.35 -7.02 27.47
CA VAL A 88 13.18 -6.19 26.28
C VAL A 88 11.72 -6.28 25.83
N MET A 89 11.00 -5.16 25.89
CA MET A 89 9.64 -5.08 25.37
C MET A 89 9.67 -4.82 23.86
N VAL A 90 8.87 -5.57 23.10
CA VAL A 90 8.67 -5.37 21.66
C VAL A 90 7.25 -4.86 21.42
N PHE A 91 7.12 -3.80 20.64
CA PHE A 91 5.85 -3.22 20.19
C PHE A 91 5.64 -3.58 18.73
N ASP A 92 4.94 -4.68 18.45
CA ASP A 92 4.75 -5.20 17.09
C ASP A 92 4.16 -4.15 16.15
N ASN A 93 3.17 -3.37 16.61
CA ASN A 93 2.52 -2.31 15.84
C ASN A 93 3.42 -1.09 15.52
N LEU A 94 4.62 -1.01 16.07
CA LEU A 94 5.63 0.01 15.69
C LEU A 94 6.74 -0.59 14.84
N CYS A 95 6.78 -1.91 14.70
CA CYS A 95 7.84 -2.59 13.97
C CYS A 95 7.58 -2.52 12.46
N HIS A 96 8.58 -2.06 11.71
CA HIS A 96 8.53 -2.01 10.25
C HIS A 96 9.12 -3.26 9.58
N GLY A 97 9.49 -4.28 10.37
CA GLY A 97 10.06 -5.54 9.88
C GLY A 97 11.35 -5.41 9.08
N CYS A 98 12.21 -4.44 9.42
CA CYS A 98 13.47 -4.20 8.70
C CYS A 98 14.60 -5.18 9.03
N GLY A 99 14.47 -5.96 10.12
CA GLY A 99 15.45 -6.96 10.55
C GLY A 99 16.76 -6.42 11.16
N ALA A 100 16.94 -5.09 11.23
CA ALA A 100 18.18 -4.50 11.72
C ALA A 100 18.52 -4.91 13.17
N CYS A 101 17.51 -5.04 14.04
CA CYS A 101 17.72 -5.50 15.42
C CYS A 101 18.20 -6.96 15.51
N THR A 102 17.69 -7.82 14.63
CA THR A 102 18.10 -9.22 14.49
C THR A 102 19.56 -9.31 14.04
N GLU A 103 19.90 -8.60 12.95
CA GLU A 103 21.25 -8.65 12.37
C GLU A 103 22.33 -8.07 13.29
N LEU A 104 22.03 -6.98 14.01
CA LEU A 104 22.99 -6.25 14.81
C LEU A 104 23.06 -6.70 16.28
N CYS A 105 22.26 -7.69 16.68
CA CYS A 105 22.31 -8.22 18.04
C CYS A 105 23.64 -8.98 18.29
N PRO A 106 24.52 -8.49 19.17
CA PRO A 106 25.83 -9.13 19.39
C PRO A 106 25.70 -10.54 19.98
N GLU A 107 24.66 -10.77 20.80
CA GLU A 107 24.38 -12.05 21.44
C GLU A 107 23.56 -13.02 20.57
N LYS A 108 23.14 -12.58 19.38
CA LYS A 108 22.19 -13.33 18.52
C LYS A 108 20.96 -13.81 19.31
N ALA A 109 20.48 -12.95 20.20
CA ALA A 109 19.35 -13.20 21.08
C ALA A 109 18.00 -12.85 20.43
N ILE A 110 17.99 -12.30 19.23
CA ILE A 110 16.76 -11.90 18.54
C ILE A 110 16.52 -12.86 17.37
N HIS A 111 15.28 -13.32 17.22
CA HIS A 111 14.79 -14.06 16.06
C HIS A 111 13.49 -13.44 15.57
N GLU A 112 13.12 -13.71 14.33
CA GLU A 112 11.91 -13.14 13.72
C GLU A 112 10.77 -14.16 13.70
N VAL A 113 9.56 -13.67 13.91
CA VAL A 113 8.32 -14.43 13.74
C VAL A 113 7.40 -13.66 12.79
N ASP A 114 6.53 -14.38 12.09
CA ASP A 114 5.55 -13.75 11.20
C ASP A 114 4.46 -13.05 12.03
N HIS A 115 4.23 -11.78 11.72
CA HIS A 115 3.10 -10.99 12.21
C HIS A 115 2.19 -10.63 11.05
N GLU A 116 0.95 -11.10 11.08
CA GLU A 116 -0.03 -10.85 10.03
C GLU A 116 -0.58 -9.43 10.10
N ILE A 117 -0.38 -8.67 9.03
CA ILE A 117 -0.76 -7.25 8.92
C ILE A 117 -1.96 -7.03 8.00
N GLY A 118 -2.45 -8.07 7.33
CA GLY A 118 -3.58 -7.93 6.41
C GLY A 118 -3.77 -9.16 5.54
N VAL A 119 -4.68 -9.04 4.59
CA VAL A 119 -5.04 -10.10 3.64
C VAL A 119 -5.12 -9.55 2.23
N LEU A 120 -4.86 -10.40 1.25
CA LEU A 120 -5.14 -10.16 -0.15
C LEU A 120 -6.31 -11.03 -0.56
N GLU A 121 -7.22 -10.48 -1.34
CA GLU A 121 -8.30 -11.26 -1.95
C GLU A 121 -8.27 -11.09 -3.46
N PHE A 122 -8.59 -12.18 -4.16
CA PHE A 122 -8.56 -12.29 -5.61
C PHE A 122 -9.85 -12.92 -6.10
N GLY A 123 -10.31 -12.49 -7.27
CA GLY A 123 -11.56 -12.96 -7.84
C GLY A 123 -11.80 -12.33 -9.21
N HIS A 124 -13.07 -12.33 -9.61
CA HIS A 124 -13.49 -11.80 -10.90
C HIS A 124 -14.83 -11.07 -10.81
N ALA A 125 -15.01 -10.04 -11.63
CA ALA A 125 -16.30 -9.40 -11.89
C ALA A 125 -16.67 -9.64 -13.36
N GLY A 126 -17.35 -10.75 -13.64
CA GLY A 126 -17.47 -11.26 -15.01
C GLY A 126 -16.10 -11.64 -15.57
N GLU A 127 -15.72 -11.08 -16.72
CA GLU A 127 -14.40 -11.33 -17.34
C GLU A 127 -13.28 -10.45 -16.74
N LEU A 128 -13.62 -9.43 -15.95
CA LEU A 128 -12.64 -8.52 -15.36
C LEU A 128 -11.97 -9.20 -14.16
N GLY A 129 -10.64 -9.33 -14.20
CA GLY A 129 -9.88 -9.77 -13.03
C GLY A 129 -10.00 -8.76 -11.89
N PHE A 130 -10.08 -9.25 -10.66
CA PHE A 130 -10.15 -8.43 -9.46
C PHE A 130 -9.10 -8.87 -8.44
N ALA A 131 -8.42 -7.89 -7.84
CA ALA A 131 -7.62 -8.10 -6.64
C ALA A 131 -7.70 -6.87 -5.73
N HIS A 132 -7.64 -7.08 -4.42
CA HIS A 132 -7.42 -6.00 -3.46
C HIS A 132 -6.60 -6.46 -2.27
N GLY A 133 -6.04 -5.51 -1.54
CA GLY A 133 -5.47 -5.74 -0.23
C GLY A 133 -6.37 -5.12 0.84
N ILE A 134 -6.41 -5.74 2.01
CA ILE A 134 -7.11 -5.24 3.20
C ILE A 134 -6.09 -5.25 4.34
N LEU A 135 -5.81 -4.08 4.90
CA LEU A 135 -4.93 -3.91 6.05
C LEU A 135 -5.69 -4.21 7.34
N ASN A 136 -5.04 -4.89 8.29
CA ASN A 136 -5.61 -5.11 9.62
C ASN A 136 -5.73 -3.79 10.40
N LEU A 137 -6.78 -3.67 11.19
CA LEU A 137 -7.02 -2.46 11.98
C LEU A 137 -5.89 -2.23 12.99
N GLY A 138 -5.36 -1.01 13.01
CA GLY A 138 -4.29 -0.60 13.91
C GLY A 138 -2.87 -0.85 13.40
N GLU A 139 -2.73 -1.45 12.20
CA GLU A 139 -1.43 -1.57 11.55
C GLU A 139 -0.96 -0.21 10.99
N PRO A 140 0.31 0.17 11.18
CA PRO A 140 0.82 1.48 10.78
C PRO A 140 1.20 1.59 9.30
N MET A 141 1.30 0.45 8.59
CA MET A 141 1.98 0.37 7.30
C MET A 141 1.16 -0.35 6.23
N ALA A 142 0.60 0.42 5.31
CA ALA A 142 -0.05 -0.10 4.10
C ALA A 142 0.95 -0.64 3.05
N THR A 143 2.15 -0.06 2.96
CA THR A 143 3.13 -0.33 1.89
C THR A 143 3.47 -1.83 1.71
N PRO A 144 3.69 -2.64 2.76
CA PRO A 144 4.00 -4.05 2.57
C PRO A 144 2.84 -4.85 1.95
N VAL A 145 1.58 -4.52 2.28
CA VAL A 145 0.39 -5.14 1.68
C VAL A 145 0.29 -4.76 0.21
N ILE A 146 0.43 -3.48 -0.13
CA ILE A 146 0.43 -3.01 -1.53
C ILE A 146 1.55 -3.68 -2.34
N ARG A 147 2.76 -3.77 -1.77
CA ARG A 147 3.89 -4.43 -2.43
C ARG A 147 3.61 -5.91 -2.67
N ARG A 148 3.02 -6.62 -1.70
CA ARG A 148 2.67 -8.04 -1.85
C ARG A 148 1.57 -8.21 -2.90
N LEU A 149 0.55 -7.36 -2.89
CA LEU A 149 -0.52 -7.33 -3.89
C LEU A 149 0.03 -7.16 -5.30
N LYS A 150 0.95 -6.21 -5.49
CA LYS A 150 1.57 -5.96 -6.80
C LYS A 150 2.43 -7.10 -7.32
N LYS A 151 2.99 -7.95 -6.44
CA LYS A 151 3.74 -9.15 -6.86
C LYS A 151 2.84 -10.25 -7.42
N GLU A 152 1.55 -10.22 -7.14
CA GLU A 152 0.56 -11.20 -7.61
C GLU A 152 -0.12 -10.75 -8.92
N ILE A 153 0.32 -9.63 -9.50
CA ILE A 153 -0.20 -9.11 -10.76
C ILE A 153 0.20 -10.04 -11.92
N PRO A 154 -0.75 -10.51 -12.74
CA PRO A 154 -0.45 -11.35 -13.89
C PRO A 154 0.23 -10.54 -15.01
N PRO A 155 1.27 -11.08 -15.66
CA PRO A 155 2.05 -10.35 -16.68
C PRO A 155 1.32 -10.17 -18.02
N ASP A 156 0.30 -10.97 -18.28
CA ASP A 156 -0.42 -11.07 -19.55
C ASP A 156 -1.72 -10.24 -19.62
N LYS A 157 -2.05 -9.50 -18.56
CA LYS A 157 -3.23 -8.63 -18.50
C LYS A 157 -2.87 -7.14 -18.56
N THR A 158 -3.86 -6.33 -18.93
CA THR A 158 -3.80 -4.87 -18.71
C THR A 158 -4.22 -4.58 -17.27
N ILE A 159 -3.39 -3.88 -16.51
CA ILE A 159 -3.60 -3.69 -15.08
C ILE A 159 -4.02 -2.26 -14.81
N VAL A 160 -5.10 -2.10 -14.04
CA VAL A 160 -5.55 -0.80 -13.53
C VAL A 160 -5.37 -0.80 -12.02
N LEU A 161 -4.36 -0.07 -11.55
CA LEU A 161 -4.09 0.14 -10.13
C LEU A 161 -4.90 1.34 -9.63
N ASP A 162 -5.71 1.14 -8.61
CA ASP A 162 -6.41 2.21 -7.91
C ASP A 162 -5.61 2.60 -6.66
N ALA A 163 -4.90 3.71 -6.71
CA ALA A 163 -3.99 4.12 -5.64
C ALA A 163 -4.74 4.66 -4.41
N PRO A 164 -4.15 4.65 -3.21
CA PRO A 164 -4.69 5.42 -2.09
C PRO A 164 -4.65 6.94 -2.38
N PRO A 165 -5.41 7.77 -1.64
CA PRO A 165 -5.37 9.21 -1.81
C PRO A 165 -4.04 9.83 -1.32
N GLY A 166 -3.65 10.94 -1.94
CA GLY A 166 -2.52 11.76 -1.48
C GLY A 166 -1.24 11.54 -2.29
N THR A 167 -0.10 11.75 -1.63
CA THR A 167 1.25 11.66 -2.23
C THR A 167 2.25 10.95 -1.33
N SER A 168 1.76 10.19 -0.36
CA SER A 168 2.55 9.46 0.64
C SER A 168 3.15 8.15 0.11
N CYS A 169 3.93 7.45 0.94
CA CYS A 169 4.60 6.20 0.57
C CYS A 169 3.67 5.12 -0.04
N PRO A 170 2.45 4.88 0.45
CA PRO A 170 1.49 3.96 -0.19
C PRO A 170 1.16 4.32 -1.65
N VAL A 171 1.02 5.62 -1.94
CA VAL A 171 0.77 6.11 -3.30
C VAL A 171 2.01 5.89 -4.17
N VAL A 172 3.19 6.25 -3.67
CA VAL A 172 4.47 6.04 -4.38
C VAL A 172 4.68 4.56 -4.68
N GLU A 173 4.49 3.66 -3.71
CA GLU A 173 4.60 2.21 -3.91
C GLU A 173 3.62 1.71 -4.97
N THR A 174 2.40 2.26 -5.01
CA THR A 174 1.41 1.92 -6.03
C THR A 174 1.88 2.32 -7.43
N VAL A 175 2.28 3.58 -7.63
CA VAL A 175 2.52 4.14 -8.98
C VAL A 175 3.91 3.83 -9.56
N ARG A 176 4.90 3.48 -8.74
CA ARG A 176 6.31 3.36 -9.16
C ARG A 176 6.60 2.37 -10.29
N THR A 177 5.73 1.38 -10.50
CA THR A 177 5.90 0.37 -11.56
C THR A 177 4.90 0.55 -12.69
N SER A 178 4.21 1.68 -12.76
CA SER A 178 3.22 1.97 -13.79
C SER A 178 3.90 2.42 -15.07
N ASP A 179 3.36 1.97 -16.21
CA ASP A 179 3.72 2.48 -17.54
C ASP A 179 3.15 3.90 -17.75
N TYR A 180 1.99 4.18 -17.13
CA TYR A 180 1.34 5.50 -17.20
C TYR A 180 0.50 5.80 -15.96
N GLY A 181 0.55 7.06 -15.51
CA GLY A 181 -0.25 7.59 -14.40
C GLY A 181 -1.42 8.46 -14.87
N ILE A 182 -2.59 8.27 -14.27
CA ILE A 182 -3.78 9.07 -14.49
C ILE A 182 -4.12 9.77 -13.18
N LEU A 183 -3.97 11.09 -13.14
CA LEU A 183 -4.33 11.90 -11.97
C LEU A 183 -5.78 12.37 -12.07
N VAL A 184 -6.58 12.08 -11.05
CA VAL A 184 -7.98 12.51 -10.97
C VAL A 184 -8.10 13.67 -10.00
N ALA A 185 -8.54 14.83 -10.51
CA ALA A 185 -8.70 16.05 -9.74
C ALA A 185 -10.08 16.69 -9.99
N GLU A 186 -10.48 17.60 -9.09
CA GLU A 186 -11.70 18.40 -9.20
C GLU A 186 -11.33 19.86 -9.53
N PRO A 187 -12.19 20.62 -10.25
CA PRO A 187 -11.91 22.00 -10.67
C PRO A 187 -12.09 23.01 -9.52
N THR A 188 -11.39 22.80 -8.40
CA THR A 188 -11.43 23.69 -7.23
C THR A 188 -10.02 24.23 -6.94
N PRO A 189 -9.88 25.42 -6.32
CA PRO A 189 -8.56 25.94 -5.92
C PRO A 189 -7.76 24.98 -5.04
N PHE A 190 -8.43 24.28 -4.11
CA PHE A 190 -7.80 23.25 -3.29
C PHE A 190 -7.38 22.04 -4.13
N GLY A 191 -8.26 21.56 -5.02
CA GLY A 191 -7.95 20.48 -5.95
C GLY A 191 -6.76 20.77 -6.85
N LEU A 192 -6.53 22.03 -7.23
CA LEU A 192 -5.34 22.44 -7.97
C LEU A 192 -4.05 22.30 -7.14
N ASN A 193 -4.06 22.72 -5.87
CA ASN A 193 -2.89 22.57 -4.99
C ASN A 193 -2.55 21.08 -4.79
N ASP A 194 -3.56 20.26 -4.49
CA ASP A 194 -3.38 18.81 -4.32
C ASP A 194 -2.87 18.15 -5.61
N LEU A 195 -3.40 18.57 -6.76
CA LEU A 195 -2.95 18.11 -8.06
C LEU A 195 -1.49 18.49 -8.34
N GLN A 196 -1.06 19.71 -8.00
CA GLN A 196 0.33 20.13 -8.18
C GLN A 196 1.31 19.25 -7.40
N LEU A 197 0.97 18.89 -6.16
CA LEU A 197 1.76 17.95 -5.36
C LEU A 197 1.81 16.55 -6.00
N ALA A 198 0.66 16.04 -6.46
CA ALA A 198 0.59 14.73 -7.11
C ALA A 198 1.37 14.68 -8.43
N VAL A 199 1.31 15.75 -9.24
CA VAL A 199 2.13 15.92 -10.45
C VAL A 199 3.62 15.94 -10.09
N GLY A 200 4.01 16.68 -9.05
CA GLY A 200 5.38 16.72 -8.55
C GLY A 200 5.90 15.33 -8.19
N MET A 201 5.11 14.59 -7.42
CA MET A 201 5.43 13.20 -7.04
C MET A 201 5.62 12.29 -8.27
N LEU A 202 4.68 12.28 -9.24
CA LEU A 202 4.83 11.44 -10.43
C LEU A 202 6.04 11.80 -11.30
N ARG A 203 6.41 13.09 -11.36
CA ARG A 203 7.63 13.54 -12.04
C ARG A 203 8.88 13.01 -11.36
N GLU A 204 8.93 13.05 -10.04
CA GLU A 204 10.08 12.58 -9.27
C GLU A 204 10.22 11.05 -9.31
N VAL A 205 9.09 10.33 -9.33
CA VAL A 205 9.07 8.86 -9.54
C VAL A 205 9.43 8.49 -10.99
N GLY A 206 9.27 9.40 -11.95
CA GLY A 206 9.60 9.20 -13.36
C GLY A 206 8.49 8.53 -14.18
N VAL A 207 7.23 8.65 -13.76
CA VAL A 207 6.07 8.04 -14.42
C VAL A 207 5.42 9.04 -15.37
N PRO A 208 5.31 8.74 -16.69
CA PRO A 208 4.54 9.55 -17.63
C PRO A 208 3.08 9.65 -17.17
N HIS A 209 2.46 10.83 -17.28
CA HIS A 209 1.13 11.02 -16.70
C HIS A 209 0.25 12.02 -17.43
N GLY A 210 -1.06 11.82 -17.28
CA GLY A 210 -2.12 12.73 -17.71
C GLY A 210 -3.05 13.07 -16.55
N VAL A 211 -3.95 14.03 -16.79
CA VAL A 211 -4.90 14.50 -15.78
C VAL A 211 -6.32 14.37 -16.32
N ILE A 212 -7.22 13.85 -15.49
CA ILE A 212 -8.66 13.89 -15.67
C ILE A 212 -9.23 14.89 -14.67
N ILE A 213 -9.89 15.93 -15.20
CA ILE A 213 -10.68 16.86 -14.38
C ILE A 213 -12.08 16.28 -14.25
N ASN A 214 -12.33 15.60 -13.14
CA ASN A 214 -13.65 15.09 -12.80
C ASN A 214 -14.54 16.25 -12.32
N LYS A 215 -15.87 16.12 -12.50
CA LYS A 215 -16.86 17.13 -12.08
C LYS A 215 -16.63 18.52 -12.70
N SER A 216 -16.09 18.58 -13.92
CA SER A 216 -15.68 19.84 -14.57
C SER A 216 -16.82 20.85 -14.78
N THR A 217 -18.06 20.40 -14.82
CA THR A 217 -19.26 21.23 -15.10
C THR A 217 -20.12 21.52 -13.87
N LEU A 218 -19.73 21.08 -12.67
CA LEU A 218 -20.56 21.19 -11.45
C LEU A 218 -20.52 22.57 -10.78
N GLY A 219 -20.01 23.60 -11.47
CA GLY A 219 -19.90 24.97 -10.97
C GLY A 219 -20.18 26.06 -12.00
N ASP A 220 -20.74 25.69 -13.16
CA ASP A 220 -21.30 26.61 -14.16
C ASP A 220 -22.82 26.76 -13.98
#